data_AF-A0A0Q8PZR1-F1
#
_entry.id   AF-A0A0Q8PZR1-F1
#
_cell.length_a   1.000
_cell.length_b   1.000
_cell.length_c   1.000
_cell.angle_alpha   90.00
_cell.angle_beta   90.00
_cell.angle_gamma   90.00
#
_symmetry.space_group_name_H-M   'P 1'
#
loop_
_entity.id
_entity.type
_entity.pdbx_description
1 polymer ?
#
loop_
_entity_poly.entity_id
_entity_poly.type
_entity_poly.pdbx_seq_one_letter_code
_entity_poly.pdbx_strand_id
1 'polypeptide(L)'
;MLSLQFSAQDLARTRFGHSPLWEVVTSIEALKDPGGKPLHLGWARETRAALPAVDLSLLFALVPIPTYYVPSFLTPVPQTQSPSLEDELAALEVTPPETVRADLELLTGPLPAPLTALHRNPADGLARLADQIWAYWEVAIRPHWSRIQRLVEGEVLYRARSIAHGGAAELFEALHPQVSWSDDTLRVRHRFYEATRTLDGGRGLILVPTVFVWPGVFSQSTPPRQPGLVYPPRGIATLWESPRDRAPDALAALLGRSRAALLAELGAPASTTELAARTGMPAPTVSHHLTTLRAAGLAVSHRTGRTVLYLRTPLGEALLGASPTP
;
A
#
# COMPACT_ATOMS: atom_id res chain seq x y z
N MET A 1 -2.45 3.50 24.01
CA MET A 1 -1.17 3.04 23.38
C MET A 1 -1.21 1.52 23.17
N LEU A 2 -0.84 1.00 22.00
CA LEU A 2 -0.64 -0.45 21.81
C LEU A 2 0.82 -0.82 22.07
N SER A 3 1.08 -1.83 22.90
CA SER A 3 2.39 -2.42 23.14
C SER A 3 2.40 -3.89 22.74
N LEU A 4 3.30 -4.29 21.85
CA LEU A 4 3.52 -5.67 21.43
C LEU A 4 4.91 -6.11 21.89
N GLN A 5 4.99 -7.05 22.82
CA GLN A 5 6.23 -7.64 23.30
C GLN A 5 6.61 -8.82 22.38
N PHE A 6 7.85 -8.82 21.90
CA PHE A 6 8.37 -9.80 20.97
C PHE A 6 9.27 -10.81 21.67
N SER A 7 9.20 -12.06 21.23
CA SER A 7 10.33 -12.98 21.36
C SER A 7 11.30 -12.82 20.17
N ALA A 8 12.51 -13.37 20.29
CA ALA A 8 13.44 -13.46 19.15
C ALA A 8 12.84 -14.25 17.97
N GLN A 9 11.96 -15.23 18.21
CA GLN A 9 11.27 -15.98 17.16
C GLN A 9 10.25 -15.11 16.43
N ASP A 10 9.54 -14.22 17.13
CA ASP A 10 8.61 -13.28 16.50
C ASP A 10 9.33 -12.32 15.57
N LEU A 11 10.50 -11.82 15.99
CA LEU A 11 11.37 -11.00 15.16
C LEU A 11 11.81 -11.77 13.90
N ALA A 12 12.28 -13.01 14.05
CA ALA A 12 12.68 -13.84 12.92
C ALA A 12 11.54 -14.17 11.94
N ARG A 13 10.28 -14.17 12.42
CA ARG A 13 9.08 -14.41 11.61
C ARG A 13 8.42 -13.13 11.09
N THR A 14 8.96 -11.97 11.45
CA THR A 14 8.47 -10.68 10.95
C THR A 14 8.75 -10.56 9.46
N ARG A 15 7.72 -10.22 8.70
CA ARG A 15 7.76 -10.22 7.23
C ARG A 15 6.86 -9.15 6.65
N PHE A 16 7.03 -8.86 5.37
CA PHE A 16 6.19 -7.93 4.63
C PHE A 16 5.05 -8.67 3.90
N GLY A 17 3.90 -8.01 3.82
CA GLY A 17 2.79 -8.41 2.98
C GLY A 17 2.09 -7.18 2.41
N HIS A 18 1.50 -7.27 1.24
CA HIS A 18 0.76 -6.17 0.62
C HIS A 18 -0.68 -6.60 0.35
N SER A 19 -1.65 -5.75 0.63
CA SER A 19 -3.08 -6.08 0.51
C SER A 19 -3.79 -5.04 -0.37
N PRO A 20 -4.29 -5.43 -1.56
CA PRO A 20 -5.17 -4.60 -2.36
C PRO A 20 -6.41 -4.10 -1.61
N LEU A 21 -7.00 -4.95 -0.76
CA LEU A 21 -8.20 -4.61 0.01
C LEU A 21 -7.91 -3.55 1.07
N TRP A 22 -6.72 -3.55 1.69
CA TRP A 22 -6.31 -2.44 2.57
C TRP A 22 -6.20 -1.11 1.83
N GLU A 23 -5.72 -1.11 0.58
CA GLU A 23 -5.69 0.11 -0.25
C GLU A 23 -7.10 0.59 -0.56
N VAL A 24 -8.02 -0.31 -0.90
CA VAL A 24 -9.44 0.02 -1.07
C VAL A 24 -10.01 0.65 0.19
N VAL A 25 -9.92 -0.03 1.33
CA VAL A 25 -10.51 0.42 2.60
C VAL A 25 -9.99 1.78 3.03
N THR A 26 -8.67 1.97 3.03
CA THR A 26 -8.08 3.24 3.50
C THR A 26 -8.26 4.38 2.49
N SER A 27 -8.43 4.07 1.20
CA SER A 27 -8.76 5.09 0.18
C SER A 27 -10.17 5.63 0.32
N ILE A 28 -11.13 4.85 0.87
CA ILE A 28 -12.47 5.33 1.20
C ILE A 28 -12.42 6.47 2.22
N GLU A 29 -11.47 6.44 3.16
CA GLU A 29 -11.26 7.55 4.10
C GLU A 29 -10.82 8.83 3.37
N ALA A 30 -9.91 8.73 2.39
CA ALA A 30 -9.49 9.88 1.58
C ALA A 30 -10.66 10.45 0.74
N LEU A 31 -11.62 9.60 0.35
CA LEU A 31 -12.84 10.02 -0.34
C LEU A 31 -13.94 10.56 0.57
N LYS A 32 -13.92 10.31 1.87
CA LYS A 32 -14.90 10.89 2.80
C LYS A 32 -14.38 12.11 3.52
N ASP A 33 -13.08 12.14 3.82
CA ASP A 33 -12.40 13.24 4.49
C ASP A 33 -11.09 13.63 3.75
N PRO A 34 -11.20 14.38 2.64
CA PRO A 34 -10.04 14.94 1.95
C PRO A 34 -9.15 15.81 2.83
N GLY A 35 -9.75 16.51 3.80
CA GLY A 35 -9.04 17.44 4.68
C GLY A 35 -8.05 16.71 5.59
N GLY A 36 -8.43 15.53 6.07
CA GLY A 36 -7.55 14.64 6.84
C GLY A 36 -6.45 13.96 6.02
N LYS A 37 -6.57 13.95 4.68
CA LYS A 37 -5.67 13.21 3.77
C LYS A 37 -5.14 14.08 2.62
N PRO A 38 -4.37 15.15 2.92
CA PRO A 38 -3.98 16.16 1.93
C PRO A 38 -3.14 15.61 0.76
N LEU A 39 -2.34 14.56 0.99
CA LEU A 39 -1.53 13.95 -0.07
C LEU A 39 -2.38 13.25 -1.14
N HIS A 40 -3.65 12.96 -0.87
CA HIS A 40 -4.55 12.25 -1.79
C HIS A 40 -5.60 13.17 -2.43
N LEU A 41 -5.50 14.50 -2.27
CA LEU A 41 -6.53 15.45 -2.75
C LEU A 41 -6.76 15.39 -4.25
N GLY A 42 -5.68 15.32 -5.05
CA GLY A 42 -5.78 15.23 -6.52
C GLY A 42 -6.55 13.98 -6.94
N TRP A 43 -6.06 12.82 -6.47
CA TRP A 43 -6.72 11.53 -6.66
C TRP A 43 -8.18 11.54 -6.19
N ALA A 44 -8.48 12.12 -5.02
CA ALA A 44 -9.83 12.13 -4.46
C ALA A 44 -10.80 13.01 -5.27
N ARG A 45 -10.32 14.04 -5.95
CA ARG A 45 -11.15 14.86 -6.86
C ARG A 45 -11.45 14.10 -8.15
N GLU A 46 -10.42 13.52 -8.77
CA GLU A 46 -10.55 12.72 -10.00
C GLU A 46 -11.49 11.54 -9.79
N THR A 47 -11.26 10.76 -8.73
CA THR A 47 -12.08 9.59 -8.40
C THR A 47 -13.54 9.96 -8.13
N ARG A 48 -13.84 11.04 -7.40
CA ARG A 48 -15.22 11.48 -7.17
C ARG A 48 -15.96 11.85 -8.46
N ALA A 49 -15.27 12.43 -9.44
CA ALA A 49 -15.87 12.74 -10.73
C ALA A 49 -16.24 11.49 -11.53
N ALA A 50 -15.52 10.38 -11.32
CA ALA A 50 -15.71 9.12 -12.03
C ALA A 50 -16.70 8.13 -11.35
N LEU A 51 -16.93 8.27 -10.03
CA LEU A 51 -17.78 7.37 -9.24
C LEU A 51 -19.32 7.53 -9.28
N PRO A 52 -19.98 8.57 -9.86
CA PRO A 52 -21.44 8.77 -9.69
C PRO A 52 -22.36 7.61 -10.10
N ALA A 53 -21.88 6.65 -10.89
CA ALA A 53 -22.66 5.50 -11.37
C ALA A 53 -22.54 4.24 -10.49
N VAL A 54 -21.73 4.25 -9.42
CA VAL A 54 -21.44 3.06 -8.62
C VAL A 54 -22.16 3.12 -7.27
N ASP A 55 -22.96 2.09 -6.94
CA ASP A 55 -23.47 1.93 -5.58
C ASP A 55 -22.34 1.51 -4.66
N LEU A 56 -22.00 2.38 -3.70
CA LEU A 56 -20.97 2.14 -2.69
C LEU A 56 -21.54 2.18 -1.27
N SER A 57 -22.87 2.10 -1.13
CA SER A 57 -23.57 2.33 0.14
C SER A 57 -23.11 1.43 1.28
N LEU A 58 -22.83 0.14 1.00
CA LEU A 58 -22.40 -0.82 2.01
C LEU A 58 -20.92 -0.62 2.37
N LEU A 59 -20.04 -0.50 1.37
CA LEU A 59 -18.62 -0.20 1.58
C LEU A 59 -18.44 1.13 2.32
N PHE A 60 -19.24 2.15 1.99
CA PHE A 60 -19.20 3.42 2.70
C PHE A 60 -19.74 3.29 4.13
N ALA A 61 -20.75 2.48 4.39
CA ALA A 61 -21.23 2.29 5.76
C ALA A 61 -20.18 1.60 6.66
N LEU A 62 -19.31 0.74 6.10
CA LEU A 62 -18.29 -0.01 6.85
C LEU A 62 -17.04 0.80 7.23
N VAL A 63 -16.83 1.99 6.65
CA VAL A 63 -15.67 2.86 6.92
C VAL A 63 -16.16 4.20 7.51
N PRO A 64 -16.55 4.25 8.79
CA PRO A 64 -17.09 5.48 9.39
C PRO A 64 -16.04 6.59 9.49
N ILE A 65 -16.45 7.86 9.48
CA ILE A 65 -15.58 9.02 9.77
C ILE A 65 -16.07 9.71 11.05
N PRO A 66 -15.20 9.95 12.05
CA PRO A 66 -13.80 9.51 12.13
C PRO A 66 -13.69 7.98 12.24
N THR A 67 -12.73 7.37 11.54
CA THR A 67 -12.52 5.91 11.59
C THR A 67 -11.89 5.52 12.92
N TYR A 68 -12.64 4.86 13.79
CA TYR A 68 -12.15 4.29 15.05
C TYR A 68 -11.90 2.79 14.95
N TYR A 69 -12.67 2.10 14.11
CA TYR A 69 -12.60 0.67 13.85
C TYR A 69 -13.10 0.39 12.44
N VAL A 70 -12.42 -0.51 11.75
CA VAL A 70 -12.90 -1.12 10.52
C VAL A 70 -13.07 -2.61 10.80
N PRO A 71 -14.20 -3.23 10.42
CA PRO A 71 -14.41 -4.65 10.60
C PRO A 71 -13.25 -5.49 10.10
N SER A 72 -12.84 -6.47 10.91
CA SER A 72 -11.64 -7.28 10.66
C SER A 72 -11.79 -8.14 9.40
N PHE A 73 -13.01 -8.59 9.09
CA PHE A 73 -13.29 -9.30 7.83
C PHE A 73 -12.99 -8.47 6.57
N LEU A 74 -13.01 -7.13 6.69
CA LEU A 74 -12.70 -6.21 5.59
C LEU A 74 -11.22 -5.80 5.57
N THR A 75 -10.46 -6.17 6.59
CA THR A 75 -9.05 -5.81 6.75
C THR A 75 -8.22 -7.08 6.92
N PRO A 76 -7.93 -7.83 5.86
CA PRO A 76 -7.15 -9.06 5.97
C PRO A 76 -5.70 -8.74 6.35
N VAL A 77 -5.05 -9.63 7.12
CA VAL A 77 -3.58 -9.67 7.10
C VAL A 77 -3.16 -10.66 6.04
N PRO A 78 -2.41 -10.23 5.00
CA PRO A 78 -2.01 -11.10 3.91
C PRO A 78 -1.31 -12.38 4.41
N GLN A 79 -1.84 -13.54 4.02
CA GLN A 79 -1.18 -14.82 4.28
C GLN A 79 -0.02 -15.06 3.31
N THR A 80 -0.16 -14.58 2.08
CA THR A 80 0.89 -14.52 1.06
C THR A 80 1.46 -13.10 0.97
N GLN A 81 2.62 -12.95 0.34
CA GLN A 81 3.30 -11.64 0.27
C GLN A 81 2.51 -10.60 -0.54
N SER A 82 1.77 -11.02 -1.56
CA SER A 82 1.04 -10.12 -2.47
C SER A 82 -0.12 -10.87 -3.15
N PRO A 83 -1.23 -11.14 -2.43
CA PRO A 83 -2.46 -11.66 -3.03
C PRO A 83 -3.01 -10.70 -4.09
N SER A 84 -3.79 -11.25 -5.03
CA SER A 84 -4.63 -10.45 -5.92
C SER A 84 -5.86 -9.92 -5.17
N LEU A 85 -6.56 -8.92 -5.73
CA LEU A 85 -7.81 -8.46 -5.11
C LEU A 85 -8.86 -9.58 -5.17
N GLU A 86 -8.88 -10.36 -6.25
CA GLU A 86 -9.74 -11.51 -6.46
C GLU A 86 -9.57 -12.56 -5.35
N ASP A 87 -8.32 -12.85 -4.95
CA ASP A 87 -8.04 -13.77 -3.84
C ASP A 87 -8.58 -13.23 -2.50
N GLU A 88 -8.42 -11.93 -2.24
CA GLU A 88 -8.90 -11.31 -1.02
C GLU A 88 -10.43 -11.18 -0.99
N LEU A 89 -11.08 -10.96 -2.13
CA LEU A 89 -12.53 -10.97 -2.26
C LEU A 89 -13.12 -12.37 -2.10
N ALA A 90 -12.48 -13.39 -2.67
CA ALA A 90 -12.88 -14.78 -2.45
C ALA A 90 -12.81 -15.16 -0.96
N ALA A 91 -11.77 -14.70 -0.24
CA ALA A 91 -11.66 -14.91 1.19
C ALA A 91 -12.71 -14.11 1.98
N LEU A 92 -13.03 -12.89 1.55
CA LEU A 92 -14.08 -12.06 2.14
C LEU A 92 -15.45 -12.75 2.05
N GLU A 93 -15.83 -13.24 0.88
CA GLU A 93 -17.14 -13.86 0.62
C GLU A 93 -17.41 -15.11 1.46
N VAL A 94 -16.36 -15.86 1.81
CA VAL A 94 -16.47 -17.06 2.64
C VAL A 94 -16.31 -16.78 4.13
N THR A 95 -16.30 -15.51 4.55
CA THR A 95 -16.22 -15.15 5.97
C THR A 95 -17.41 -15.73 6.74
N PRO A 96 -17.18 -16.45 7.85
CA PRO A 96 -18.27 -17.05 8.61
C PRO A 96 -19.28 -15.99 9.12
N PRO A 97 -20.59 -16.23 9.00
CA PRO A 97 -21.63 -15.26 9.39
C PRO A 97 -21.51 -14.72 10.82
N GLU A 98 -21.09 -15.55 11.77
CA GLU A 98 -20.85 -15.18 13.16
C GLU A 98 -19.66 -14.22 13.32
N THR A 99 -18.62 -14.36 12.49
CA THR A 99 -17.48 -13.43 12.47
C THR A 99 -17.91 -12.06 11.96
N VAL A 100 -18.73 -12.03 10.89
CA VAL A 100 -19.29 -10.78 10.36
C VAL A 100 -20.12 -10.06 11.42
N ARG A 101 -21.03 -10.78 12.10
CA ARG A 101 -21.87 -10.18 13.15
C ARG A 101 -21.04 -9.67 14.32
N ALA A 102 -20.11 -10.48 14.82
CA ALA A 102 -19.23 -10.10 15.92
C ALA A 102 -18.39 -8.86 15.59
N ASP A 103 -17.83 -8.77 14.38
CA ASP A 103 -17.10 -7.57 13.96
C ASP A 103 -18.05 -6.35 13.82
N LEU A 104 -19.28 -6.52 13.30
CA LEU A 104 -20.25 -5.42 13.22
C LEU A 104 -20.71 -4.91 14.59
N GLU A 105 -20.81 -5.78 15.60
CA GLU A 105 -21.16 -5.42 16.98
C GLU A 105 -20.09 -4.53 17.66
N LEU A 106 -18.86 -4.51 17.14
CA LEU A 106 -17.81 -3.61 17.62
C LEU A 106 -17.94 -2.18 17.09
N LEU A 107 -18.81 -1.95 16.11
CA LEU A 107 -19.15 -0.59 15.67
C LEU A 107 -20.02 0.09 16.74
N THR A 108 -19.72 1.34 17.06
CA THR A 108 -20.47 2.09 18.08
C THR A 108 -21.72 2.73 17.48
N GLY A 109 -22.81 2.73 18.25
CA GLY A 109 -24.08 3.33 17.85
C GLY A 109 -24.98 2.43 17.00
N PRO A 110 -26.14 2.93 16.55
CA PRO A 110 -27.07 2.16 15.75
C PRO A 110 -26.50 1.86 14.36
N LEU A 111 -26.59 0.60 13.93
CA LEU A 111 -26.17 0.19 12.60
C LEU A 111 -27.03 0.89 11.53
N PRO A 112 -26.41 1.56 10.54
CA PRO A 112 -27.13 2.05 9.36
C PRO A 112 -27.86 0.91 8.63
N ALA A 113 -28.86 1.25 7.82
CA ALA A 113 -29.69 0.25 7.12
C ALA A 113 -28.87 -0.78 6.29
N PRO A 114 -27.81 -0.39 5.55
CA PRO A 114 -26.96 -1.36 4.85
C PRO A 114 -26.28 -2.37 5.79
N LEU A 115 -25.77 -1.91 6.95
CA LEU A 115 -25.09 -2.79 7.92
C LEU A 115 -26.09 -3.68 8.66
N THR A 116 -27.29 -3.17 8.91
CA THR A 116 -28.37 -3.98 9.51
C THR A 116 -28.80 -5.11 8.56
N ALA A 117 -28.87 -4.84 7.26
CA ALA A 117 -29.12 -5.88 6.24
C ALA A 117 -27.99 -6.91 6.20
N LEU A 118 -26.72 -6.46 6.19
CA LEU A 118 -25.54 -7.33 6.25
C LEU A 118 -25.55 -8.21 7.52
N HIS A 119 -25.88 -7.65 8.68
CA HIS A 119 -25.96 -8.39 9.94
C HIS A 119 -27.02 -9.51 9.88
N ARG A 120 -28.18 -9.25 9.25
CA ARG A 120 -29.26 -10.26 9.11
C ARG A 120 -28.87 -11.37 8.13
N ASN A 121 -28.33 -11.02 6.96
CA ASN A 121 -27.93 -11.97 5.93
C ASN A 121 -26.47 -11.74 5.49
N PRO A 122 -25.48 -12.26 6.24
CA PRO A 122 -24.06 -12.04 5.93
C PRO A 122 -23.64 -12.58 4.57
N ALA A 123 -24.11 -13.76 4.16
CA ALA A 123 -23.67 -14.37 2.89
C ALA A 123 -24.02 -13.50 1.68
N ASP A 124 -25.29 -13.06 1.57
CA ASP A 124 -25.72 -12.14 0.50
C ASP A 124 -25.04 -10.78 0.61
N GLY A 125 -24.92 -10.25 1.84
CA GLY A 125 -24.29 -8.96 2.08
C GLY A 125 -22.81 -8.94 1.73
N LEU A 126 -22.06 -10.03 1.94
CA LEU A 126 -20.65 -10.15 1.59
C LEU A 126 -20.46 -10.24 0.07
N ALA A 127 -21.29 -11.00 -0.66
CA ALA A 127 -21.25 -11.03 -2.12
C ALA A 127 -21.50 -9.64 -2.72
N ARG A 128 -22.53 -8.94 -2.22
CA ARG A 128 -22.80 -7.55 -2.62
C ARG A 128 -21.66 -6.60 -2.26
N LEU A 129 -21.03 -6.79 -1.12
CA LEU A 129 -19.87 -5.99 -0.71
C LEU A 129 -18.68 -6.22 -1.65
N ALA A 130 -18.42 -7.48 -2.04
CA ALA A 130 -17.38 -7.81 -3.00
C ALA A 130 -17.63 -7.14 -4.36
N ASP A 131 -18.87 -7.14 -4.86
CA ASP A 131 -19.26 -6.40 -6.06
C ASP A 131 -18.99 -4.89 -5.94
N GLN A 132 -19.35 -4.28 -4.80
CA GLN A 132 -19.09 -2.85 -4.56
C GLN A 132 -17.59 -2.55 -4.50
N ILE A 133 -16.80 -3.41 -3.85
CA ILE A 133 -15.34 -3.27 -3.78
C ILE A 133 -14.72 -3.39 -5.17
N TRP A 134 -15.16 -4.36 -5.97
CA TRP A 134 -14.65 -4.56 -7.32
C TRP A 134 -14.98 -3.37 -8.24
N ALA A 135 -16.24 -2.91 -8.23
CA ALA A 135 -16.64 -1.74 -9.00
C ALA A 135 -15.89 -0.48 -8.58
N TYR A 136 -15.67 -0.31 -7.28
CA TYR A 136 -14.83 0.76 -6.74
C TYR A 136 -13.38 0.65 -7.22
N TRP A 137 -12.79 -0.55 -7.11
CA TRP A 137 -11.41 -0.83 -7.49
C TRP A 137 -11.13 -0.45 -8.94
N GLU A 138 -11.99 -0.88 -9.87
CA GLU A 138 -11.84 -0.62 -11.32
C GLU A 138 -11.74 0.87 -11.63
N VAL A 139 -12.48 1.71 -10.88
CA VAL A 139 -12.52 3.17 -11.11
C VAL A 139 -11.43 3.89 -10.31
N ALA A 140 -11.27 3.56 -9.04
CA ALA A 140 -10.52 4.38 -8.08
C ALA A 140 -9.05 3.94 -7.93
N ILE A 141 -8.76 2.64 -8.05
CA ILE A 141 -7.45 2.09 -7.69
C ILE A 141 -6.73 1.50 -8.90
N ARG A 142 -7.42 0.69 -9.71
CA ARG A 142 -6.85 0.00 -10.87
C ARG A 142 -6.08 0.91 -11.83
N PRO A 143 -6.53 2.14 -12.17
CA PRO A 143 -5.77 3.04 -13.05
C PRO A 143 -4.39 3.41 -12.50
N HIS A 144 -4.22 3.37 -11.18
CA HIS A 144 -2.99 3.73 -10.48
C HIS A 144 -2.24 2.52 -9.89
N TRP A 145 -2.80 1.31 -10.03
CA TRP A 145 -2.32 0.14 -9.31
C TRP A 145 -0.85 -0.17 -9.57
N SER A 146 -0.41 -0.11 -10.83
CA SER A 146 1.01 -0.36 -11.13
C SER A 146 1.96 0.61 -10.42
N ARG A 147 1.55 1.86 -10.19
CA ARG A 147 2.33 2.88 -9.48
C ARG A 147 2.37 2.60 -7.98
N ILE A 148 1.23 2.20 -7.42
CA ILE A 148 1.09 1.78 -6.02
C ILE A 148 1.99 0.57 -5.76
N GLN A 149 1.91 -0.48 -6.59
CA GLN A 149 2.75 -1.67 -6.49
C GLN A 149 4.23 -1.33 -6.51
N ARG A 150 4.69 -0.50 -7.46
CA ARG A 150 6.08 -0.05 -7.53
C ARG A 150 6.55 0.66 -6.27
N LEU A 151 5.71 1.55 -5.73
CA LEU A 151 6.03 2.29 -4.52
C LEU A 151 6.19 1.35 -3.33
N VAL A 152 5.26 0.40 -3.18
CA VAL A 152 5.26 -0.60 -2.13
C VAL A 152 6.45 -1.55 -2.25
N GLU A 153 6.75 -2.04 -3.46
CA GLU A 153 7.94 -2.88 -3.71
C GLU A 153 9.24 -2.14 -3.35
N GLY A 154 9.35 -0.86 -3.76
CA GLY A 154 10.48 0.00 -3.40
C GLY A 154 10.61 0.21 -1.89
N GLU A 155 9.48 0.35 -1.18
CA GLU A 155 9.47 0.42 0.28
C GLU A 155 9.98 -0.87 0.91
N VAL A 156 9.47 -2.03 0.49
CA VAL A 156 9.91 -3.34 1.01
C VAL A 156 11.41 -3.54 0.78
N LEU A 157 11.93 -3.22 -0.40
CA LEU A 157 13.37 -3.31 -0.71
C LEU A 157 14.23 -2.37 0.13
N TYR A 158 13.72 -1.20 0.48
CA TYR A 158 14.43 -0.30 1.37
C TYR A 158 14.41 -0.82 2.82
N ARG A 159 13.26 -1.29 3.31
CA ARG A 159 13.13 -1.83 4.66
C ARG A 159 13.93 -3.12 4.87
N ALA A 160 14.00 -3.97 3.85
CA ALA A 160 14.88 -5.13 3.82
C ALA A 160 16.37 -4.75 3.95
N ARG A 161 16.77 -3.59 3.40
CA ARG A 161 18.13 -3.06 3.63
C ARG A 161 18.29 -2.50 5.03
N SER A 162 17.31 -1.75 5.55
CA SER A 162 17.36 -1.19 6.91
C SER A 162 17.53 -2.28 7.97
N ILE A 163 16.75 -3.36 7.90
CA ILE A 163 16.92 -4.49 8.84
C ILE A 163 18.28 -5.18 8.70
N ALA A 164 18.84 -5.25 7.48
CA ALA A 164 20.15 -5.85 7.26
C ALA A 164 21.31 -5.01 7.82
N HIS A 165 21.15 -3.68 7.92
CA HIS A 165 22.19 -2.78 8.41
C HIS A 165 22.06 -2.50 9.93
N GLY A 166 20.85 -2.23 10.43
CA GLY A 166 20.63 -1.83 11.83
C GLY A 166 19.61 -2.68 12.59
N GLY A 167 19.21 -3.83 12.05
CA GLY A 167 18.33 -4.77 12.73
C GLY A 167 16.90 -4.27 12.92
N ALA A 168 16.18 -4.87 13.88
CA ALA A 168 14.76 -4.61 14.11
C ALA A 168 14.46 -3.19 14.60
N ALA A 169 15.35 -2.61 15.43
CA ALA A 169 15.16 -1.26 15.95
C ALA A 169 15.12 -0.23 14.81
N GLU A 170 16.12 -0.25 13.91
CA GLU A 170 16.18 0.66 12.77
C GLU A 170 14.97 0.49 11.85
N LEU A 171 14.55 -0.76 11.60
CA LEU A 171 13.36 -1.05 10.82
C LEU A 171 12.12 -0.38 11.42
N PHE A 172 11.82 -0.65 12.69
CA PHE A 172 10.57 -0.24 13.33
C PHE A 172 10.49 1.27 13.57
N GLU A 173 11.56 1.89 14.06
CA GLU A 173 11.61 3.33 14.32
C GLU A 173 11.42 4.14 13.04
N ALA A 174 11.90 3.62 11.91
CA ALA A 174 11.80 4.31 10.65
C ALA A 174 10.45 4.09 9.94
N LEU A 175 9.52 3.26 10.45
CA LEU A 175 8.22 2.99 9.82
C LEU A 175 7.30 4.22 9.84
N HIS A 176 7.12 4.83 11.03
CA HIS A 176 6.20 5.96 11.21
C HIS A 176 6.44 6.67 12.55
N PRO A 177 6.20 7.99 12.69
CA PRO A 177 6.33 8.71 13.97
C PRO A 177 5.41 8.24 15.11
N GLN A 178 4.43 7.37 14.82
CA GLN A 178 3.59 6.72 15.85
C GLN A 178 4.18 5.41 16.34
N VAL A 179 5.24 4.91 15.72
CA VAL A 179 5.86 3.61 15.99
C VAL A 179 7.21 3.85 16.64
N SER A 180 7.46 3.14 17.73
CA SER A 180 8.74 3.18 18.45
C SER A 180 9.10 1.80 18.95
N TRP A 181 10.40 1.52 19.06
CA TRP A 181 10.92 0.24 19.52
C TRP A 181 11.83 0.45 20.74
N SER A 182 11.57 -0.26 21.83
CA SER A 182 12.53 -0.38 22.93
C SER A 182 12.26 -1.64 23.73
N ASP A 183 13.29 -2.24 24.33
CA ASP A 183 13.16 -3.37 25.27
C ASP A 183 12.30 -4.50 24.70
N ASP A 184 12.63 -4.93 23.47
CA ASP A 184 11.91 -5.95 22.69
C ASP A 184 10.40 -5.68 22.52
N THR A 185 9.98 -4.42 22.63
CA THR A 185 8.59 -4.00 22.61
C THR A 185 8.35 -2.97 21.51
N LEU A 186 7.47 -3.31 20.58
CA LEU A 186 6.93 -2.38 19.60
C LEU A 186 5.78 -1.60 20.22
N ARG A 187 5.90 -0.28 20.29
CA ARG A 187 4.85 0.61 20.77
C ARG A 187 4.25 1.40 19.61
N VAL A 188 2.93 1.38 19.50
CA VAL A 188 2.15 2.06 18.45
C VAL A 188 1.13 3.00 19.09
N ARG A 189 1.29 4.30 18.83
CA ARG A 189 0.39 5.34 19.34
C ARG A 189 -0.92 5.38 18.56
N HIS A 190 -1.97 4.82 19.15
CA HIS A 190 -3.36 4.96 18.69
C HIS A 190 -4.13 5.97 19.52
N ARG A 191 -5.02 6.74 18.89
CA ARG A 191 -5.83 7.77 19.57
C ARG A 191 -6.92 7.18 20.47
N PHE A 192 -7.52 6.06 20.06
CA PHE A 192 -8.69 5.47 20.71
C PHE A 192 -8.48 4.02 21.14
N TYR A 193 -7.22 3.55 21.18
CA TYR A 193 -6.92 2.15 21.47
C TYR A 193 -5.70 1.99 22.40
N GLU A 194 -5.87 1.13 23.40
CA GLU A 194 -4.86 0.78 24.37
C GLU A 194 -4.88 -0.71 24.68
N ALA A 195 -3.71 -1.34 24.56
CA ALA A 195 -3.53 -2.75 24.88
C ALA A 195 -2.05 -3.07 25.06
N THR A 196 -1.76 -4.05 25.92
CA THR A 196 -0.46 -4.73 25.97
C THR A 196 -0.67 -6.18 25.56
N ARG A 197 0.16 -6.68 24.66
CA ARG A 197 0.13 -8.06 24.17
C ARG A 197 1.54 -8.61 24.12
N THR A 198 1.66 -9.90 24.40
CA THR A 198 2.88 -10.67 24.20
C THR A 198 2.64 -11.57 22.99
N LEU A 199 3.55 -11.52 22.02
CA LEU A 199 3.51 -12.41 20.87
C LEU A 199 3.93 -13.83 21.29
N ASP A 200 3.43 -14.83 20.57
CA ASP A 200 3.53 -16.23 20.95
C ASP A 200 4.78 -16.95 20.39
N GLY A 201 5.66 -16.26 19.66
CA GLY A 201 6.81 -16.84 18.95
C GLY A 201 6.45 -17.60 17.67
N GLY A 202 5.16 -17.87 17.43
CA GLY A 202 4.68 -18.70 16.34
C GLY A 202 4.36 -17.90 15.07
N ARG A 203 3.74 -16.72 15.23
CA ARG A 203 3.16 -15.95 14.11
C ARG A 203 4.02 -14.78 13.63
N GLY A 204 4.80 -14.17 14.52
CA GLY A 204 5.50 -12.92 14.26
C GLY A 204 4.57 -11.77 13.91
N LEU A 205 5.11 -10.69 13.33
CA LEU A 205 4.35 -9.53 12.85
C LEU A 205 4.38 -9.44 11.32
N ILE A 206 3.24 -9.13 10.69
CA ILE A 206 3.22 -8.78 9.26
C ILE A 206 3.19 -7.25 9.12
N LEU A 207 4.19 -6.72 8.42
CA LEU A 207 4.30 -5.32 8.05
C LEU A 207 3.61 -5.09 6.70
N VAL A 208 2.59 -4.25 6.69
CA VAL A 208 1.75 -3.99 5.52
C VAL A 208 1.92 -2.54 5.06
N PRO A 209 2.86 -2.25 4.14
CA PRO A 209 2.92 -0.94 3.51
C PRO A 209 1.62 -0.69 2.72
N THR A 210 0.95 0.41 2.99
CA THR A 210 -0.32 0.81 2.36
C THR A 210 -0.32 2.30 2.08
N VAL A 211 -0.53 2.70 0.85
CA VAL A 211 -0.47 4.09 0.38
C VAL A 211 -1.49 4.95 1.08
N PHE A 212 -2.76 4.53 1.08
CA PHE A 212 -3.86 5.39 1.52
C PHE A 212 -4.01 5.47 3.05
N VAL A 213 -3.16 4.77 3.82
CA VAL A 213 -3.19 4.80 5.29
C VAL A 213 -2.63 6.10 5.87
N TRP A 214 -1.81 6.84 5.11
CA TRP A 214 -1.30 8.15 5.53
C TRP A 214 -2.45 9.09 5.93
N PRO A 215 -2.31 9.92 7.00
CA PRO A 215 -1.11 10.15 7.84
C PRO A 215 -0.99 9.26 9.08
N GLY A 216 -1.71 8.13 9.12
CA GLY A 216 -1.75 7.25 10.29
C GLY A 216 -1.19 5.86 10.05
N VAL A 217 -1.45 4.98 11.01
CA VAL A 217 -1.17 3.54 10.95
C VAL A 217 -2.39 2.77 11.47
N PHE A 218 -2.58 1.54 11.00
CA PHE A 218 -3.52 0.59 11.62
C PHE A 218 -2.78 -0.57 12.25
N SER A 219 -3.33 -1.15 13.31
CA SER A 219 -2.77 -2.34 13.92
C SER A 219 -3.84 -3.40 14.08
N GLN A 220 -3.47 -4.64 13.76
CA GLN A 220 -4.23 -5.83 14.09
C GLN A 220 -3.48 -6.58 15.17
N SER A 221 -4.06 -6.64 16.37
CA SER A 221 -3.38 -7.20 17.55
C SER A 221 -4.27 -8.11 18.40
N THR A 222 -5.50 -8.39 17.95
CA THR A 222 -6.46 -9.20 18.71
C THR A 222 -6.32 -10.68 18.33
N PRO A 223 -5.87 -11.56 19.25
CA PRO A 223 -5.84 -13.00 19.02
C PRO A 223 -7.25 -13.55 18.73
N PRO A 224 -7.38 -14.66 17.98
CA PRO A 224 -6.32 -15.50 17.42
C PRO A 224 -5.78 -15.00 16.05
N ARG A 225 -6.16 -13.81 15.60
CA ARG A 225 -5.77 -13.27 14.29
C ARG A 225 -4.28 -12.97 14.22
N GLN A 226 -3.69 -13.14 13.04
CA GLN A 226 -2.28 -12.80 12.74
C GLN A 226 -2.02 -11.34 13.12
N PRO A 227 -1.00 -11.05 13.93
CA PRO A 227 -0.60 -9.68 14.20
C PRO A 227 -0.13 -8.97 12.93
N GLY A 228 -0.60 -7.74 12.72
CA GLY A 228 -0.25 -6.92 11.57
C GLY A 228 -0.11 -5.43 11.92
N LEU A 229 0.80 -4.75 11.23
CA LEU A 229 0.96 -3.30 11.29
C LEU A 229 0.88 -2.73 9.88
N VAL A 230 -0.17 -1.95 9.62
CA VAL A 230 -0.36 -1.23 8.37
C VAL A 230 0.26 0.15 8.51
N TYR A 231 1.17 0.49 7.60
CA TYR A 231 1.95 1.72 7.69
C TYR A 231 2.13 2.37 6.30
N PRO A 232 2.32 3.69 6.23
CA PRO A 232 2.47 4.38 4.95
C PRO A 232 3.87 4.13 4.37
N PRO A 233 4.01 3.77 3.08
CA PRO A 233 5.30 3.75 2.43
C PRO A 233 5.86 5.17 2.29
N ARG A 234 7.18 5.28 2.09
CA ARG A 234 7.79 6.58 1.77
C ARG A 234 7.46 6.98 0.33
N GLY A 235 7.53 8.28 0.04
CA GLY A 235 7.38 8.79 -1.34
C GLY A 235 5.95 9.00 -1.84
N ILE A 236 4.94 8.86 -0.98
CA ILE A 236 3.51 9.06 -1.33
C ILE A 236 3.26 10.45 -1.96
N ALA A 237 3.98 11.49 -1.54
CA ALA A 237 3.82 12.84 -2.09
C ALA A 237 3.98 12.89 -3.62
N THR A 238 4.91 12.09 -4.15
CA THR A 238 5.16 12.01 -5.60
C THR A 238 4.23 11.03 -6.30
N LEU A 239 3.44 10.24 -5.56
CA LEU A 239 2.68 9.11 -6.11
C LEU A 239 1.61 9.54 -7.10
N TRP A 240 1.11 10.77 -7.05
CA TRP A 240 0.06 11.27 -7.94
C TRP A 240 0.58 12.21 -9.04
N GLU A 241 1.85 12.59 -9.01
CA GLU A 241 2.49 13.40 -10.05
C GLU A 241 2.59 12.64 -11.36
N SER A 242 2.26 13.22 -12.51
CA SER A 242 2.38 12.49 -13.78
C SER A 242 3.86 12.18 -14.07
N PRO A 243 4.20 11.06 -14.76
CA PRO A 243 5.57 10.82 -15.21
C PRO A 243 6.14 11.95 -16.09
N ARG A 244 5.26 12.72 -16.75
CA ARG A 244 5.60 13.96 -17.46
C ARG A 244 6.02 15.09 -16.53
N ASP A 245 5.50 15.11 -15.31
CA ASP A 245 5.83 16.09 -14.27
C ASP A 245 7.12 15.69 -13.51
N ARG A 246 7.48 14.39 -13.55
CA ARG A 246 8.66 13.82 -12.87
C ARG A 246 9.96 13.84 -13.67
N ALA A 247 9.90 13.99 -14.99
CA ALA A 247 11.12 14.26 -15.75
C ALA A 247 11.34 15.77 -15.68
N PRO A 248 12.35 16.27 -14.95
CA PRO A 248 12.64 17.69 -14.98
C PRO A 248 12.81 18.11 -16.44
N ASP A 249 12.18 19.19 -16.89
CA ASP A 249 12.31 19.67 -18.28
C ASP A 249 13.79 19.83 -18.67
N ALA A 250 14.64 20.21 -17.72
CA ALA A 250 16.09 20.26 -17.86
C ALA A 250 16.73 18.89 -18.18
N LEU A 251 16.28 17.82 -17.52
CA LEU A 251 16.76 16.46 -17.78
C LEU A 251 16.23 15.93 -19.12
N ALA A 252 14.99 16.25 -19.46
CA ALA A 252 14.43 15.95 -20.78
C ALA A 252 15.17 16.70 -21.91
N ALA A 253 15.63 17.92 -21.66
CA ALA A 253 16.48 18.66 -22.59
C ALA A 253 17.88 18.03 -22.74
N LEU A 254 18.47 17.53 -21.65
CA LEU A 254 19.79 16.91 -21.66
C LEU A 254 19.80 15.50 -22.26
N LEU A 255 18.89 14.64 -21.82
CA LEU A 255 18.84 13.23 -22.21
C LEU A 255 17.87 12.96 -23.36
N GLY A 256 16.99 13.90 -23.70
CA GLY A 256 15.83 13.64 -24.56
C GLY A 256 14.68 12.99 -23.77
N ARG A 257 13.46 13.38 -24.14
CA ARG A 257 12.20 13.00 -23.45
C ARG A 257 12.09 11.50 -23.15
N SER A 258 12.38 10.64 -24.13
CA SER A 258 12.21 9.19 -23.96
C SER A 258 13.17 8.59 -22.93
N ARG A 259 14.44 9.01 -22.92
CA ARG A 259 15.44 8.52 -21.95
C ARG A 259 15.18 9.06 -20.55
N ALA A 260 14.78 10.34 -20.43
CA ALA A 260 14.39 10.92 -19.14
C ALA A 260 13.17 10.22 -18.54
N ALA A 261 12.13 9.96 -19.34
CA ALA A 261 10.94 9.22 -18.91
C ALA A 261 11.28 7.78 -18.46
N LEU A 262 12.10 7.07 -19.23
CA LEU A 262 12.53 5.72 -18.84
C LEU A 262 13.37 5.73 -17.57
N LEU A 263 14.31 6.68 -17.40
CA LEU A 263 15.10 6.81 -16.19
C LEU A 263 14.21 7.07 -14.95
N ALA A 264 13.19 7.93 -15.10
CA ALA A 264 12.21 8.22 -14.07
C ALA A 264 11.37 6.98 -13.67
N GLU A 265 11.08 6.07 -14.58
CA GLU A 265 10.36 4.81 -14.29
C GLU A 265 11.22 3.74 -13.59
N LEU A 266 12.55 3.83 -13.66
CA LEU A 266 13.49 2.84 -13.11
C LEU A 266 13.76 2.95 -11.59
N GLY A 267 12.87 3.62 -10.83
CA GLY A 267 13.00 3.70 -9.36
C GLY A 267 12.81 2.35 -8.64
N ALA A 268 12.14 1.41 -9.30
CA ALA A 268 12.02 0.01 -8.91
C ALA A 268 12.46 -0.91 -10.07
N PRO A 269 12.88 -2.17 -9.82
CA PRO A 269 13.28 -3.09 -10.88
C PRO A 269 12.16 -3.27 -11.92
N ALA A 270 12.46 -3.05 -13.19
CA ALA A 270 11.48 -3.16 -14.27
C ALA A 270 12.08 -3.78 -15.54
N SER A 271 11.32 -4.62 -16.21
CA SER A 271 11.67 -5.21 -17.50
C SER A 271 11.36 -4.27 -18.67
N THR A 272 11.97 -4.54 -19.82
CA THR A 272 11.67 -3.83 -21.08
C THR A 272 10.18 -3.87 -21.43
N THR A 273 9.52 -5.01 -21.21
CA THR A 273 8.09 -5.19 -21.53
C THR A 273 7.20 -4.35 -20.61
N GLU A 274 7.48 -4.32 -19.32
CA GLU A 274 6.73 -3.49 -18.37
C GLU A 274 6.90 -2.00 -18.66
N LEU A 275 8.12 -1.59 -19.02
CA LEU A 275 8.41 -0.19 -19.38
C LEU A 275 7.74 0.21 -20.69
N ALA A 276 7.68 -0.68 -21.68
CA ALA A 276 6.94 -0.46 -22.93
C ALA A 276 5.44 -0.25 -22.66
N ALA A 277 4.83 -1.11 -21.84
CA ALA A 277 3.42 -0.98 -21.46
C ALA A 277 3.12 0.34 -20.72
N ARG A 278 4.01 0.76 -19.81
CA ARG A 278 3.83 1.98 -19.00
C ARG A 278 4.05 3.27 -19.77
N THR A 279 5.02 3.28 -20.69
CA THR A 279 5.41 4.49 -21.44
C THR A 279 4.69 4.62 -22.79
N GLY A 280 4.04 3.55 -23.26
CA GLY A 280 3.47 3.48 -24.61
C GLY A 280 4.52 3.38 -25.72
N MET A 281 5.81 3.22 -25.39
CA MET A 281 6.89 3.10 -26.36
C MET A 281 7.00 1.66 -26.88
N PRO A 282 7.35 1.45 -28.17
CA PRO A 282 7.65 0.12 -28.67
C PRO A 282 8.82 -0.53 -27.92
N ALA A 283 8.71 -1.83 -27.60
CA ALA A 283 9.74 -2.57 -26.86
C ALA A 283 11.17 -2.46 -27.47
N PRO A 284 11.37 -2.47 -28.81
CA PRO A 284 12.70 -2.23 -29.39
C PRO A 284 13.26 -0.85 -29.06
N THR A 285 12.42 0.19 -29.07
CA THR A 285 12.79 1.56 -28.70
C THR A 285 13.17 1.66 -27.24
N VAL A 286 12.38 1.03 -26.35
CA VAL A 286 12.70 0.93 -24.92
C VAL A 286 14.04 0.25 -24.72
N SER A 287 14.27 -0.90 -25.36
CA SER A 287 15.52 -1.65 -25.24
C SER A 287 16.73 -0.82 -25.69
N HIS A 288 16.59 -0.09 -26.81
CA HIS A 288 17.65 0.79 -27.31
C HIS A 288 18.01 1.89 -26.30
N HIS A 289 17.00 2.55 -25.71
CA HIS A 289 17.22 3.56 -24.68
C HIS A 289 17.81 2.98 -23.40
N LEU A 290 17.37 1.81 -22.94
CA LEU A 290 17.90 1.14 -21.75
C LEU A 290 19.37 0.74 -21.93
N THR A 291 19.76 0.25 -23.11
CA THR A 291 21.18 0.01 -23.42
C THR A 291 22.00 1.29 -23.31
N THR A 292 21.47 2.40 -23.79
CA THR A 292 22.16 3.71 -23.72
C THR A 292 22.29 4.20 -22.27
N LEU A 293 21.21 4.13 -21.48
CA LEU A 293 21.22 4.51 -20.06
C LEU A 293 22.18 3.64 -19.25
N ARG A 294 22.26 2.34 -19.56
CA ARG A 294 23.21 1.43 -18.94
C ARG A 294 24.66 1.75 -19.32
N ALA A 295 24.93 2.01 -20.60
CA ALA A 295 26.26 2.41 -21.06
C ALA A 295 26.73 3.72 -20.40
N ALA A 296 25.78 4.64 -20.12
CA ALA A 296 26.04 5.87 -19.39
C ALA A 296 26.11 5.72 -17.85
N GLY A 297 25.98 4.49 -17.31
CA GLY A 297 26.02 4.24 -15.87
C GLY A 297 24.80 4.75 -15.09
N LEU A 298 23.72 5.14 -15.77
CA LEU A 298 22.49 5.67 -15.15
C LEU A 298 21.50 4.56 -14.76
N ALA A 299 21.66 3.38 -15.36
CA ALA A 299 20.91 2.18 -15.04
C ALA A 299 21.84 0.97 -14.94
N VAL A 300 21.48 0.03 -14.09
CA VAL A 300 22.05 -1.32 -14.03
C VAL A 300 21.00 -2.32 -14.49
N SER A 301 21.46 -3.49 -14.92
CA SER A 301 20.59 -4.59 -15.30
C SER A 301 20.94 -5.84 -14.53
N HIS A 302 19.94 -6.56 -14.05
CA HIS A 302 20.08 -7.86 -13.42
C HIS A 302 19.21 -8.88 -14.17
N ARG A 303 19.77 -10.06 -14.47
CA ARG A 303 19.00 -11.13 -15.11
C ARG A 303 18.33 -11.96 -14.02
N THR A 304 17.00 -12.04 -14.07
CA THR A 304 16.18 -12.84 -13.16
C THR A 304 15.43 -13.87 -14.00
N GLY A 305 15.96 -15.10 -14.05
CA GLY A 305 15.47 -16.16 -14.93
C GLY A 305 15.56 -15.78 -16.41
N ARG A 306 14.41 -15.78 -17.10
CA ARG A 306 14.30 -15.43 -18.53
C ARG A 306 14.22 -13.91 -18.78
N THR A 307 14.04 -13.11 -17.74
CA THR A 307 13.79 -11.67 -17.84
C THR A 307 15.02 -10.88 -17.42
N VAL A 308 15.27 -9.75 -18.09
CA VAL A 308 16.25 -8.76 -17.65
C VAL A 308 15.51 -7.61 -16.99
N LEU A 309 15.81 -7.37 -15.72
CA LEU A 309 15.30 -6.24 -14.96
C LEU A 309 16.32 -5.12 -14.98
N TYR A 310 15.86 -3.89 -15.13
CA TYR A 310 16.65 -2.69 -15.07
C TYR A 310 16.30 -1.94 -13.80
N LEU A 311 17.30 -1.32 -13.17
CA LEU A 311 17.14 -0.48 -12.00
C LEU A 311 18.03 0.75 -12.15
N ARG A 312 17.57 1.90 -11.67
CA ARG A 312 18.36 3.12 -11.65
C ARG A 312 19.56 2.99 -10.71
N THR A 313 20.69 3.56 -11.10
CA THR A 313 21.88 3.65 -10.23
C THR A 313 21.78 4.86 -9.30
N PRO A 314 22.63 4.95 -8.26
CA PRO A 314 22.74 6.18 -7.47
C PRO A 314 23.05 7.43 -8.30
N LEU A 315 23.82 7.30 -9.39
CA LEU A 315 24.07 8.41 -10.33
C LEU A 315 22.78 8.81 -11.07
N GLY A 316 22.01 7.84 -11.56
CA GLY A 316 20.71 8.11 -12.15
C GLY A 316 19.73 8.75 -11.17
N GLU A 317 19.77 8.34 -9.89
CA GLU A 317 18.97 8.92 -8.81
C GLU A 317 19.35 10.38 -8.57
N ALA A 318 20.64 10.68 -8.45
CA ALA A 318 21.16 12.03 -8.27
C ALA A 318 20.78 12.96 -9.43
N LEU A 319 20.80 12.47 -10.67
CA LEU A 319 20.38 13.25 -11.85
C LEU A 319 18.88 13.57 -11.87
N LEU A 320 18.03 12.72 -11.29
CA LEU A 320 16.60 13.00 -11.16
C LEU A 320 16.28 13.89 -9.97
N GLY A 321 17.03 13.75 -8.86
CA GLY A 321 16.90 14.59 -7.67
C GLY A 321 17.48 16.01 -7.83
N ALA A 322 18.31 16.25 -8.86
CA ALA A 322 18.86 17.55 -9.18
C ALA A 322 17.80 18.47 -9.82
N SER A 323 16.91 19.03 -9.01
CA SER A 323 16.21 20.26 -9.36
C SER A 323 17.07 21.45 -8.90
N PRO A 324 17.31 22.48 -9.73
CA PRO A 324 17.96 23.68 -9.25
C PRO A 324 17.08 24.33 -8.17
N THR A 325 17.62 24.47 -6.97
CA THR A 325 17.03 25.34 -5.95
C THR A 325 17.06 26.77 -6.49
N PRO A 326 15.94 27.54 -6.44
CA PRO A 326 15.96 28.95 -6.82
C PRO A 326 16.87 29.79 -5.91
#